data_AF-A0A2U8GNM3-F1
#
_entry.id   AF-A0A2U8GNM3-F1
#
_cell.length_a   1.000
_cell.length_b   1.000
_cell.length_c   1.000
_cell.angle_alpha   90.00
_cell.angle_beta   90.00
_cell.angle_gamma   90.00
#
_symmetry.space_group_name_H-M   'P 1'
#
loop_
_entity.id
_entity.type
_entity.pdbx_description
1 polymer ?
#
loop_
_entity_poly.entity_id
_entity_poly.type
_entity_poly.pdbx_seq_one_letter_code
_entity_poly.pdbx_strand_id
1 'polypeptide(L)'
;MNARRISEILYRHDPAHTGCNACEDMEDEYDRISDAIADTPAASLSFEAFRAVMIDSFFDDAFADGDLERCNREITMESADSHRPMGP
;
A
#
# COMPACT_ATOMS: atom_id res chain seq x y z
N MET A 1 2.73 1.37 10.99
CA MET A 1 3.10 0.22 10.11
C MET A 1 4.50 0.49 9.56
N ASN A 2 5.14 -0.40 8.79
CA ASN A 2 6.47 -0.13 8.22
C ASN A 2 6.33 0.35 6.77
N ALA A 3 6.65 1.62 6.48
CA ALA A 3 6.54 2.22 5.16
C ALA A 3 7.34 1.46 4.09
N ARG A 4 8.57 1.03 4.40
CA ARG A 4 9.40 0.23 3.47
C ARG A 4 8.71 -1.06 3.05
N ARG A 5 8.03 -1.74 3.98
CA ARG A 5 7.29 -2.99 3.67
C ARG A 5 6.06 -2.73 2.82
N ILE A 6 5.34 -1.65 3.11
CA ILE A 6 4.20 -1.22 2.29
C ILE A 6 4.66 -0.95 0.87
N SER A 7 5.77 -0.23 0.70
CA SER A 7 6.36 0.06 -0.61
C SER A 7 6.70 -1.23 -1.36
N GLU A 8 7.42 -2.16 -0.73
CA GLU A 8 7.74 -3.49 -1.30
C GLU A 8 6.49 -4.29 -1.73
N ILE A 9 5.37 -4.14 -1.03
CA ILE A 9 4.08 -4.76 -1.42
C ILE A 9 3.52 -4.07 -2.67
N LEU A 10 3.47 -2.73 -2.67
CA LEU A 10 2.95 -1.94 -3.79
C LEU A 10 3.77 -2.20 -5.07
N TYR A 11 5.10 -2.24 -5.00
CA TYR A 11 5.94 -2.60 -6.15
C TYR A 11 5.68 -3.98 -6.70
N ARG A 12 5.53 -4.96 -5.81
CA ARG A 12 5.39 -6.36 -6.21
C ARG A 12 4.09 -6.60 -6.96
N HIS A 13 3.02 -5.90 -6.55
CA HIS A 13 1.71 -6.02 -7.16
C HIS A 13 1.49 -5.03 -8.31
N ASP A 14 2.21 -3.91 -8.33
CA ASP A 14 2.09 -2.82 -9.30
C ASP A 14 0.61 -2.51 -9.64
N PRO A 15 -0.19 -2.06 -8.65
CA PRO A 15 -1.64 -1.95 -8.81
C PRO A 15 -2.05 -0.91 -9.86
N ALA A 16 -1.17 0.03 -10.20
CA ALA A 16 -1.39 1.00 -11.27
C ALA A 16 -1.03 0.47 -12.67
N HIS A 17 -0.63 -0.81 -12.78
CA HIS A 17 -0.21 -1.47 -14.03
C HIS A 17 0.72 -0.63 -14.87
N THR A 18 1.68 -0.01 -14.21
CA THR A 18 2.59 0.97 -14.80
C THR A 18 3.45 0.33 -15.87
N GLY A 19 3.60 -1.01 -15.84
CA GLY A 19 4.28 -1.81 -16.85
C GLY A 19 5.79 -1.52 -16.93
N CYS A 20 6.26 -0.64 -16.05
CA CYS A 20 7.64 -0.23 -15.91
C CYS A 20 8.17 -0.96 -14.68
N ASN A 21 9.26 -1.70 -14.83
CA ASN A 21 10.04 -2.18 -13.69
C ASN A 21 10.80 -0.99 -13.05
N ALA A 22 10.07 0.04 -12.63
CA ALA A 22 10.53 1.36 -12.20
C ALA A 22 11.08 2.26 -13.33
N CYS A 23 10.32 3.29 -13.70
CA CYS A 23 10.97 4.57 -13.95
C CYS A 23 11.43 5.10 -12.58
N GLU A 24 12.65 5.67 -12.48
CA GLU A 24 13.20 6.21 -11.22
C GLU A 24 12.19 7.12 -10.49
N ASP A 25 11.36 7.86 -11.23
CA ASP A 25 10.36 8.76 -10.64
C ASP A 25 9.12 8.06 -10.03
N MET A 26 8.82 6.83 -10.44
CA MET A 26 7.71 6.05 -9.88
C MET A 26 8.07 5.40 -8.55
N GLU A 27 9.38 5.15 -8.35
CA GLU A 27 9.84 4.61 -7.09
C GLU A 27 9.53 5.55 -5.93
N ASP A 28 9.77 6.84 -6.19
CA ASP A 28 9.48 7.93 -5.28
C ASP A 28 7.97 8.11 -4.99
N GLU A 29 7.09 7.68 -5.90
CA GLU A 29 5.64 7.79 -5.72
C GLU A 29 5.10 6.69 -4.79
N TYR A 30 5.51 5.43 -5.00
CA TYR A 30 5.13 4.36 -4.07
C TYR A 30 5.75 4.55 -2.69
N ASP A 31 6.95 5.10 -2.58
CA ASP A 31 7.53 5.46 -1.27
C ASP A 31 6.71 6.55 -0.57
N ARG A 32 6.32 7.62 -1.29
CA ARG A 32 5.43 8.67 -0.74
C ARG A 32 4.07 8.14 -0.29
N ILE A 33 3.44 7.31 -1.10
CA ILE A 33 2.18 6.63 -0.76
C ILE A 33 2.38 5.75 0.48
N SER A 34 3.49 5.04 0.54
CA SER A 34 3.78 4.12 1.65
C SER A 34 3.94 4.84 2.98
N ASP A 35 4.55 6.02 2.98
CA ASP A 35 4.63 6.88 4.16
C ASP A 35 3.23 7.34 4.60
N ALA A 36 2.39 7.81 3.67
CA ALA A 36 1.02 8.23 3.96
C ALA A 36 0.15 7.08 4.50
N ILE A 37 0.30 5.88 3.95
CA ILE A 37 -0.35 4.67 4.48
C ILE A 37 0.20 4.36 5.87
N ALA A 38 1.52 4.40 6.07
CA ALA A 38 2.16 4.05 7.34
C ALA A 38 1.73 4.93 8.53
N ASP A 39 1.40 6.21 8.25
CA ASP A 39 0.86 7.18 9.20
C ASP A 39 -0.61 6.90 9.58
N THR A 40 -1.33 6.14 8.77
CA THR A 40 -2.70 5.72 9.10
C THR A 40 -2.66 4.57 10.12
N PRO A 41 -3.34 4.68 11.28
CA PRO A 41 -3.43 3.58 12.22
C PRO A 41 -4.02 2.34 11.55
N ALA A 42 -3.41 1.15 11.75
CA ALA A 42 -3.84 -0.08 11.07
C ALA A 42 -5.32 -0.43 11.33
N ALA A 43 -5.83 -0.13 12.54
CA ALA A 43 -7.25 -0.31 12.89
C ALA A 43 -8.21 0.63 12.14
N SER A 44 -7.68 1.67 11.49
CA SER A 44 -8.40 2.69 10.73
C SER A 44 -8.11 2.64 9.23
N LEU A 45 -7.20 1.77 8.78
CA LEU A 45 -6.87 1.58 7.36
C LEU A 45 -7.92 0.67 6.69
N SER A 46 -9.09 1.23 6.41
CA SER A 46 -10.10 0.56 5.57
C SER A 46 -9.65 0.49 4.11
N PHE A 47 -10.30 -0.36 3.32
CA PHE A 47 -10.08 -0.40 1.87
C PHE A 47 -10.34 0.98 1.22
N GLU A 48 -11.38 1.69 1.65
CA GLU A 48 -11.69 3.04 1.14
C GLU A 48 -10.60 4.06 1.50
N ALA A 49 -10.07 4.01 2.73
CA ALA A 49 -8.98 4.90 3.14
C ALA A 49 -7.70 4.61 2.34
N PHE A 50 -7.38 3.33 2.13
CA PHE A 50 -6.27 2.91 1.28
C PHE A 50 -6.46 3.38 -0.18
N ARG A 51 -7.63 3.12 -0.76
CA ARG A 51 -7.97 3.54 -2.13
C ARG A 51 -7.87 5.06 -2.28
N ALA A 52 -8.32 5.82 -1.30
CA ALA A 52 -8.22 7.28 -1.32
C ALA A 52 -6.78 7.79 -1.38
N VAL A 53 -5.85 7.19 -0.60
CA VAL A 53 -4.43 7.55 -0.66
C VAL A 53 -3.82 7.21 -2.03
N MET A 54 -4.16 6.05 -2.57
CA MET A 54 -3.68 5.62 -3.91
C MET A 54 -4.14 6.58 -5.01
N ILE A 55 -5.39 7.05 -4.97
CA ILE A 55 -5.99 7.96 -5.96
C ILE A 55 -5.59 9.42 -5.75
N ASP A 56 -5.11 9.80 -4.57
CA ASP A 56 -4.53 11.13 -4.40
C ASP A 56 -3.20 11.25 -5.16
N SER A 57 -2.47 10.14 -5.26
CA SER A 57 -1.15 10.07 -5.92
C SER A 57 -1.22 9.64 -7.39
N PHE A 58 -2.27 8.92 -7.80
CA PHE A 58 -2.51 8.48 -9.17
C PHE A 58 -3.95 8.78 -9.61
N PHE A 59 -4.27 8.75 -10.90
CA PHE A 59 -5.66 8.92 -11.35
C PHE A 59 -6.55 7.71 -10.97
N ASP A 60 -7.85 7.94 -10.74
CA ASP A 60 -8.81 6.90 -10.34
C ASP A 60 -8.94 5.75 -11.36
N ASP A 61 -8.68 6.04 -12.63
CA ASP A 61 -8.71 5.08 -13.74
C ASP A 61 -7.40 4.28 -13.90
N ALA A 62 -6.37 4.58 -13.10
CA ALA A 62 -5.11 3.83 -13.11
C ALA A 62 -5.25 2.45 -12.48
N PHE A 63 -6.32 2.19 -11.72
CA PHE A 63 -6.43 1.01 -10.87
C PHE A 63 -7.60 0.10 -11.25
N ALA A 64 -7.37 -1.21 -11.15
CA ALA A 64 -8.46 -2.17 -10.98
C ALA A 64 -8.69 -2.43 -9.49
N ASP A 65 -9.94 -2.44 -9.04
CA ASP A 65 -10.29 -2.64 -7.63
C ASP A 65 -9.68 -3.94 -7.05
N GLY A 66 -9.60 -5.00 -7.86
CA GLY A 66 -9.00 -6.27 -7.44
C GLY A 66 -7.48 -6.22 -7.14
N ASP A 67 -6.75 -5.28 -7.73
CA ASP A 67 -5.32 -5.08 -7.44
C ASP A 67 -5.12 -4.26 -6.18
N LEU A 68 -5.96 -3.25 -5.97
CA LEU A 68 -6.01 -2.50 -4.71
C LEU A 68 -6.41 -3.39 -3.54
N GLU A 69 -7.41 -4.26 -3.72
CA GLU A 69 -7.85 -5.21 -2.68
C GLU A 69 -6.75 -6.19 -2.29
N ARG A 70 -5.95 -6.65 -3.27
CA ARG A 70 -4.79 -7.52 -3.01
C ARG A 70 -3.75 -6.82 -2.15
N CYS A 71 -3.38 -5.58 -2.50
CA CYS A 71 -2.43 -4.78 -1.73
C CYS A 71 -2.93 -4.51 -0.30
N ASN A 72 -4.17 -4.02 -0.17
CA ASN A 72 -4.75 -3.66 1.12
C ASN A 72 -4.84 -4.87 2.08
N ARG A 73 -5.22 -6.04 1.56
CA ARG A 73 -5.28 -7.27 2.36
C ARG A 73 -3.90 -7.69 2.86
N GLU A 74 -2.87 -7.64 2.02
CA GLU A 74 -1.51 -8.02 2.45
C GLU A 74 -0.96 -7.04 3.51
N ILE A 75 -1.11 -5.74 3.29
CA ILE A 75 -0.68 -4.69 4.23
C ILE A 75 -1.37 -4.84 5.59
N THR A 76 -2.68 -5.10 5.60
CA THR A 76 -3.45 -5.24 6.85
C THR A 76 -3.15 -6.56 7.57
N MET A 77 -2.90 -7.66 6.85
CA MET A 77 -2.46 -8.93 7.44
C MET A 77 -1.09 -8.82 8.11
N GLU A 78 -0.10 -8.20 7.45
CA GLU A 78 1.23 -8.01 8.05
C GLU A 78 1.19 -7.08 9.28
N SER A 79 0.31 -6.08 9.24
CA SER A 79 0.11 -5.15 10.35
C SER A 79 -0.52 -5.84 11.57
N ALA A 80 -1.40 -6.82 11.35
CA ALA A 80 -2.01 -7.62 12.40
C ALA A 80 -1.00 -8.62 13.01
N ASP A 81 -0.13 -9.22 12.20
CA ASP A 81 0.89 -10.16 12.69
C ASP A 81 2.01 -9.45 13.48
N SER A 82 2.37 -8.21 13.13
CA SER A 82 3.27 -7.37 13.96
C SER A 82 2.68 -7.00 15.33
N HIS A 83 1.37 -7.13 15.52
CA HIS A 83 0.67 -6.83 16.79
C HIS A 83 0.41 -8.07 17.65
N ARG A 84 0.84 -9.27 17.25
CA ARG A 84 0.77 -10.43 18.14
C ARG A 84 1.77 -10.23 19.30
N PRO A 85 1.30 -10.13 20.56
CA PRO A 85 2.23 -10.22 21.68
C PRO A 85 2.90 -11.59 21.61
N MET A 86 4.23 -11.62 21.63
CA MET A 86 4.97 -12.84 21.92
C MET A 86 4.47 -13.35 23.27
N GLY A 87 3.69 -14.43 23.25
CA GLY A 87 3.20 -15.09 24.46
C GLY A 87 4.34 -15.69 25.28
N PRO A 88 4.09 -15.98 26.57
CA PRO A 88 5.10 -16.16 27.62
C PRO A 88 6.13 -17.26 27.37
#